data_AF-A0A7I7PFR1-F1
#
_entry.id   AF-A0A7I7PFR1-F1
#
_cell.length_a   1.000
_cell.length_b   1.000
_cell.length_c   1.000
_cell.angle_alpha   90.00
_cell.angle_beta   90.00
_cell.angle_gamma   90.00
#
_symmetry.space_group_name_H-M   'P 1'
#
loop_
_entity.id
_entity.type
_entity.pdbx_description
1 polymer ?
#
loop_
_entity_poly.entity_id
_entity_poly.type
_entity_poly.pdbx_seq_one_letter_code
_entity_poly.pdbx_strand_id
1 'polypeptide(L)' 'MWDIRVSPDIDRYDVARLRVALAEAICRQLAPGKRLLRVVTWSPNGGALFRPARDAQRFAVAYEVALSV' A
#
# COMPACT_ATOMS: atom_id res chain seq x y z
N MET A 1 2.54 3.96 9.66
CA MET A 1 1.81 4.12 8.38
C MET A 1 2.86 4.11 7.28
N TRP A 2 2.75 3.22 6.29
CA TRP A 2 3.82 2.97 5.31
C TRP A 2 3.57 3.71 4.01
N ASP A 3 4.63 4.25 3.40
CA ASP A 3 4.60 4.83 2.05
C ASP A 3 4.66 3.70 1.02
N ILE A 4 3.52 3.43 0.37
CA ILE A 4 3.37 2.41 -0.65
C ILE A 4 3.17 3.08 -2.00
N ARG A 5 3.93 2.62 -2.99
CA ARG A 5 3.86 3.08 -4.38
C ARG A 5 3.12 2.06 -5.22
N VAL A 6 2.15 2.52 -6.00
CA VAL A 6 1.41 1.71 -6.97
C VAL A 6 1.44 2.39 -8.34
N SER A 7 1.16 1.62 -9.38
CA SER A 7 1.10 2.14 -10.76
C SER A 7 0.12 3.32 -10.85
N PRO A 8 0.46 4.38 -11.60
CA PRO A 8 -0.43 5.52 -11.81
C PRO A 8 -1.71 5.16 -12.57
N ASP A 9 -1.71 4.04 -13.30
CA ASP A 9 -2.85 3.56 -14.09
C ASP A 9 -3.95 2.90 -13.24
N ILE A 10 -3.71 2.70 -11.95
CA ILE A 10 -4.72 2.18 -11.04
C ILE A 10 -5.67 3.33 -10.68
N ASP A 11 -6.94 3.14 -11.01
CA ASP A 11 -7.97 4.06 -10.54
C ASP A 11 -8.09 3.97 -9.01
N ARG A 12 -7.90 5.12 -8.35
CA ARG A 12 -8.03 5.24 -6.90
C ARG A 12 -9.46 5.04 -6.39
N TYR A 13 -10.45 5.18 -7.27
CA TYR A 13 -11.86 4.95 -6.95
C TYR A 13 -12.27 3.48 -7.11
N ASP A 14 -11.47 2.67 -7.83
CA ASP A 14 -11.60 1.21 -7.84
C ASP A 14 -10.95 0.64 -6.57
N VAL A 15 -11.72 0.69 -5.47
CA VAL A 15 -11.29 0.27 -4.13
C VAL A 15 -10.81 -1.18 -4.11
N ALA A 16 -11.41 -2.07 -4.91
CA ALA A 16 -11.04 -3.48 -4.95
C ALA A 16 -9.68 -3.67 -5.60
N ARG A 17 -9.49 -3.11 -6.80
CA ARG A 17 -8.22 -3.19 -7.53
C ARG A 17 -7.09 -2.48 -6.79
N LEU A 18 -7.38 -1.32 -6.19
CA LEU A 18 -6.40 -0.60 -5.38
C LEU A 18 -5.98 -1.41 -4.16
N ARG A 19 -6.92 -2.05 -3.44
CA ARG A 19 -6.58 -2.89 -2.28
C ARG A 19 -5.64 -4.04 -2.67
N VAL A 20 -5.89 -4.70 -3.81
CA VAL A 20 -5.02 -5.76 -4.33
C VAL A 20 -3.63 -5.21 -4.65
N ALA A 21 -3.53 -4.10 -5.37
CA ALA A 21 -2.24 -3.52 -5.73
C ALA A 21 -1.42 -3.07 -4.51
N LEU A 22 -2.08 -2.50 -3.49
CA LEU A 22 -1.42 -2.15 -2.23
C LEU A 22 -0.93 -3.40 -1.49
N ALA A 23 -1.74 -4.45 -1.43
CA ALA A 23 -1.36 -5.71 -0.79
C ALA A 23 -0.14 -6.35 -1.47
N GLU A 24 -0.13 -6.42 -2.79
CA GLU A 24 1.02 -6.92 -3.55
C GLU A 24 2.29 -6.10 -3.32
N ALA A 25 2.17 -4.77 -3.33
CA ALA A 25 3.30 -3.88 -3.08
C ALA A 25 3.86 -4.04 -1.66
N ILE A 26 2.99 -4.22 -0.66
CA ILE A 26 3.39 -4.50 0.72
C ILE A 26 4.08 -5.86 0.81
N CYS A 27 3.50 -6.92 0.23
CA CYS A 27 4.09 -8.26 0.24
C CYS A 27 5.52 -8.28 -0.31
N ARG A 28 5.82 -7.50 -1.35
CA ARG A 28 7.18 -7.38 -1.92
C ARG A 28 8.18 -6.69 -0.99
N GLN A 29 7.71 -5.89 -0.02
CA GLN A 29 8.54 -5.11 0.90
C GLN A 29 8.56 -5.67 2.33
N LEU A 30 7.74 -6.69 2.61
CA LEU A 30 7.70 -7.29 3.94
C LEU A 30 9.03 -7.97 4.26
N ALA A 31 9.52 -7.72 5.46
CA ALA A 31 10.68 -8.42 5.99
C ALA A 31 10.41 -9.94 6.04
N PRO A 32 11.44 -10.79 5.87
CA PRO A 32 11.34 -12.22 6.10
C PRO A 32 10.71 -12.54 7.46
N GLY A 33 9.93 -13.62 7.53
CA GLY A 33 9.21 -14.01 8.75
C GLY A 33 7.94 -13.19 9.03
N LYS A 34 7.53 -12.29 8.13
CA LYS A 34 6.23 -11.59 8.21
C LYS A 34 5.33 -12.02 7.06
N ARG A 35 4.04 -12.24 7.37
CA ARG A 35 3.01 -12.52 6.37
C ARG A 35 1.93 -11.46 6.42
N LEU A 36 1.61 -10.83 5.29
CA LEU A 36 0.48 -9.90 5.19
C LEU A 36 -0.84 -10.66 5.46
N LEU A 37 -1.68 -10.11 6.34
CA LEU A 37 -3.03 -10.63 6.58
C LEU A 37 -4.05 -9.82 5.81
N ARG A 38 -4.03 -8.49 5.95
CA ARG A 38 -4.93 -7.60 5.23
C ARG A 38 -4.41 -6.16 5.19
N VAL A 39 -4.86 -5.43 4.17
CA VAL A 39 -4.82 -3.97 4.12
C VAL A 39 -6.07 -3.44 4.82
N VAL A 40 -5.87 -2.66 5.89
CA VAL A 40 -6.97 -2.14 6.74
C VAL A 40 -7.51 -0.84 6.17
N THR A 41 -6.64 0.13 5.89
CA THR A 41 -7.02 1.44 5.36
C THR A 41 -5.83 2.10 4.65
N TRP A 42 -6.11 3.10 3.82
CA TRP A 42 -5.10 3.90 3.13
C TRP A 42 -5.54 5.34 2.95
N SER A 43 -4.57 6.23 2.78
CA SER A 43 -4.79 7.64 2.43
C SER A 43 -3.92 8.04 1.23
N PRO A 44 -4.50 8.64 0.17
CA PRO A 44 -3.73 9.11 -0.98
C PRO A 44 -2.78 10.24 -0.55
N ASN A 45 -1.54 10.16 -1.01
CA ASN A 45 -0.44 11.06 -0.66
C ASN A 45 -0.24 11.24 0.86
N GLY A 46 -0.76 10.32 1.67
CA GLY A 46 -0.76 10.41 3.13
C GLY A 46 -1.39 11.68 3.69
N GLY A 47 -2.44 12.20 3.05
CA GLY A 47 -3.03 13.47 3.49
C GLY A 47 -2.06 14.65 3.33
N ALA A 48 -1.36 14.70 2.19
CA ALA A 48 -0.32 15.67 1.84
C ALA A 48 1.06 15.50 2.51
N LEU A 49 1.28 14.40 3.23
CA LEU A 49 2.60 14.05 3.76
C LEU A 49 3.61 13.66 2.66
N PHE A 50 3.12 13.13 1.54
CA PHE A 50 3.98 12.66 0.46
C PHE A 50 4.02 13.66 -0.70
N ARG A 51 5.23 13.94 -1.18
CA ARG A 51 5.39 14.65 -2.44
C ARG A 51 4.80 13.82 -3.59
N PRO A 52 4.05 14.46 -4.51
CA PRO A 52 3.58 13.80 -5.73
C PRO A 52 4.75 13.17 -6.50
N ALA A 53 4.55 11.96 -6.99
CA ALA A 53 5.47 11.31 -7.93
C ALA A 53 4.79 11.26 -9.30
N ARG A 54 5.55 11.48 -10.38
CA ARG A 54 5.01 11.49 -11.75
C ARG A 54 4.75 10.08 -12.28
N ASP A 55 5.46 9.10 -11.75
CA ASP A 55 5.54 7.71 -12.19
C ASP A 55 4.81 6.74 -11.26
N ALA A 56 4.24 7.23 -10.14
CA ALA A 56 3.54 6.39 -9.17
C ALA A 56 2.50 7.17 -8.38
N GLN A 57 1.40 6.51 -8.04
CA GLN A 57 0.54 6.96 -6.96
C GLN A 57 1.10 6.51 -5.63
N ARG A 58 1.11 7.41 -4.64
CA ARG A 58 1.60 7.14 -3.29
C ARG A 58 0.45 7.07 -2.31
N PHE A 59 0.49 6.06 -1.46
CA PHE A 59 -0.52 5.84 -0.43
C PHE A 59 0.14 5.60 0.90
N ALA A 60 -0.43 6.20 1.93
CA ALA A 60 -0.06 5.93 3.30
C ALA A 60 -0.97 4.81 3.79
N VAL A 61 -0.40 3.62 4.05
CA VAL A 61 -1.18 2.40 4.27
C VAL A 61 -1.03 1.89 5.70
N ALA A 62 -2.15 1.43 6.25
CA ALA A 62 -2.19 0.63 7.47
C ALA A 62 -2.60 -0.80 7.11
N TYR A 63 -1.85 -1.77 7.64
CA TYR A 63 -2.02 -3.19 7.33
C TYR A 63 -1.69 -4.06 8.55
N GLU A 64 -2.22 -5.27 8.56
CA GLU A 64 -1.96 -6.27 9.59
C GLU A 64 -1.04 -7.37 9.06
N VAL A 65 -0.14 -7.83 9.91
CA VAL A 65 0.78 -8.93 9.60
C VAL A 65 0.72 -9.98 10.70
N ALA A 66 0.92 -11.24 10.30
CA ALA A 66 1.31 -12.30 11.21
C ALA A 66 2.84 -12.41 11.23
N LEU A 67 3.38 -12.76 12.39
CA LEU A 67 4.77 -13.17 12.53
C LEU A 67 4.82 -14.69 12.35
N SER A 68 5.58 -15.14 11.36
CA SER A 68 5.96 -16.54 11.25
C SER A 68 7.08 -16.76 12.27
N VAL A 69 6.73 -17.40 13.39
CA VAL A 69 7.68 -17.87 14.41
C VAL A 69 8.40 -19.10 13.91
#